data_AF-A0A517MPA7-F1
#
_entry.id   AF-A0A517MPA7-F1
#
_cell.length_a   1.000
_cell.length_b   1.000
_cell.length_c   1.000
_cell.angle_alpha   90.00
_cell.angle_beta   90.00
_cell.angle_gamma   90.00
#
_symmetry.space_group_name_H-M   'P 1'
#
loop_
_entity.id
_entity.type
_entity.pdbx_description
1 polymer ?
#
loop_
_entity_poly.entity_id
_entity_poly.type
_entity_poly.pdbx_seq_one_letter_code
_entity_poly.pdbx_strand_id
1 'polypeptide(L)'
;MTNPSESLPDAKVQMGQVNQQIHHYQRAIRLSIENYLHDLAGKTFGSVEENQAFTREVQQWLESHGLRVRCPECGHPAILRTSKSGNSAGGLFVFDHYIDGRRTFHGGGSTIPKVRLIAKPPRRPRAAAS
;
A
#
# COMPACT_ATOMS: atom_id res chain seq x y z
N MET A 1 6.87 -49.50 -13.87
CA MET A 1 6.48 -48.43 -12.94
C MET A 1 5.73 -47.39 -13.76
N THR A 2 4.41 -47.30 -13.63
CA THR A 2 3.58 -46.33 -14.36
C THR A 2 3.64 -44.98 -13.65
N ASN A 3 4.09 -43.94 -14.34
CA ASN A 3 4.04 -42.58 -13.81
C ASN A 3 2.57 -42.18 -13.54
N PRO A 4 2.25 -41.56 -12.41
CA PRO A 4 0.94 -40.96 -12.21
C PRO A 4 0.73 -39.87 -13.27
N SER A 5 -0.24 -40.06 -14.16
CA SER A 5 -0.61 -39.06 -15.17
C SER A 5 -1.75 -38.19 -14.63
N GLU A 6 -1.48 -36.92 -14.40
CA GLU A 6 -2.52 -35.93 -14.07
C GLU A 6 -3.22 -35.46 -15.35
N SER A 7 -4.55 -35.32 -15.30
CA SER A 7 -5.32 -34.79 -16.43
C SER A 7 -5.31 -33.26 -16.41
N LEU A 8 -5.14 -32.64 -17.57
CA LEU A 8 -5.20 -31.17 -17.69
C LEU A 8 -6.53 -30.56 -17.19
N PRO A 9 -7.71 -31.17 -17.43
CA PRO A 9 -8.96 -30.69 -16.85
C PRO A 9 -8.95 -30.66 -15.32
N ASP A 10 -8.45 -31.71 -14.67
CA ASP A 10 -8.37 -31.78 -13.20
C ASP A 10 -7.40 -30.74 -12.66
N ALA A 11 -6.23 -30.58 -13.30
CA ALA A 11 -5.26 -29.55 -12.95
C ALA A 11 -5.87 -28.14 -13.05
N LYS A 12 -6.69 -27.84 -14.07
CA LYS A 12 -7.38 -26.54 -14.21
C LYS A 12 -8.37 -26.28 -13.07
N VAL A 13 -9.10 -27.30 -12.62
CA VAL A 13 -10.01 -27.17 -11.47
C VAL A 13 -9.21 -26.84 -10.20
N GLN A 14 -8.12 -27.57 -9.95
CA GLN A 14 -7.26 -27.33 -8.79
C GLN A 14 -6.61 -25.94 -8.84
N MET A 15 -6.10 -25.52 -10.00
CA MET A 15 -5.57 -24.17 -10.20
C MET A 15 -6.63 -23.09 -9.89
N GLY A 16 -7.88 -23.32 -10.26
CA GLY A 16 -8.99 -22.44 -9.92
C GLY A 16 -9.19 -22.31 -8.41
N GLN A 17 -9.13 -23.42 -7.67
CA GLN A 17 -9.25 -23.43 -6.21
C GLN A 17 -8.07 -22.71 -5.54
N VAL A 18 -6.84 -22.97 -6.00
CA VAL A 18 -5.64 -22.27 -5.50
C VAL A 18 -5.75 -20.76 -5.74
N ASN A 19 -6.23 -20.34 -6.92
CA ASN A 19 -6.42 -18.92 -7.22
C ASN A 19 -7.45 -18.26 -6.30
N GLN A 20 -8.55 -18.95 -5.96
CA GLN A 20 -9.52 -18.46 -4.98
C GLN A 20 -8.91 -18.30 -3.59
N GLN A 21 -8.08 -19.26 -3.15
CA GLN A 21 -7.36 -19.17 -1.87
C GLN A 21 -6.38 -17.98 -1.86
N ILE A 22 -5.64 -17.76 -2.94
CA ILE A 22 -4.74 -16.61 -3.08
C ILE A 22 -5.51 -15.30 -2.92
N HIS A 23 -6.64 -15.13 -3.61
CA HIS A 23 -7.48 -13.93 -3.48
C HIS A 23 -8.00 -13.74 -2.06
N HIS A 24 -8.37 -14.83 -1.37
CA HIS A 24 -8.80 -14.78 0.02
C HIS A 24 -7.67 -14.25 0.93
N TYR A 25 -6.46 -14.80 0.81
CA TYR A 25 -5.31 -14.35 1.60
C TYR A 25 -4.91 -12.91 1.32
N GLN A 26 -4.88 -12.51 0.05
CA GLN A 26 -4.59 -11.12 -0.33
C GLN A 26 -5.60 -10.14 0.28
N ARG A 27 -6.89 -10.49 0.27
CA ARG A 27 -7.92 -9.69 0.92
C ARG A 27 -7.73 -9.62 2.43
N ALA A 28 -7.44 -10.75 3.07
CA ALA A 28 -7.20 -10.81 4.52
C ALA A 28 -6.00 -9.93 4.92
N ILE A 29 -4.87 -10.04 4.21
CA ILE A 29 -3.67 -9.22 4.43
C ILE A 29 -4.01 -7.73 4.33
N ARG A 30 -4.70 -7.31 3.26
CA ARG A 30 -5.10 -5.91 3.08
C ARG A 30 -5.94 -5.40 4.25
N LEU A 31 -6.94 -6.17 4.69
CA LEU A 31 -7.82 -5.78 5.79
C LEU A 31 -7.08 -5.73 7.13
N SER A 32 -6.19 -6.69 7.40
CA SER A 32 -5.38 -6.69 8.63
C SER A 32 -4.49 -5.46 8.73
N ILE A 33 -3.82 -5.08 7.63
CA ILE A 33 -3.00 -3.86 7.60
C ILE A 33 -3.88 -2.62 7.74
N GLU A 34 -5.02 -2.53 7.02
CA GLU A 34 -5.97 -1.41 7.16
C GLU A 34 -6.43 -1.23 8.60
N ASN A 35 -6.85 -2.31 9.27
CA ASN A 35 -7.37 -2.27 10.63
C ASN A 35 -6.30 -1.80 11.62
N TYR A 36 -5.09 -2.36 11.55
CA TYR A 36 -3.98 -1.93 12.41
C TYR A 36 -3.67 -0.43 12.25
N LEU A 37 -3.65 0.08 11.00
CA LEU A 37 -3.44 1.51 10.76
C LEU A 37 -4.62 2.37 11.24
N HIS A 38 -5.84 1.85 11.21
CA HIS A 38 -7.02 2.54 11.75
C HIS A 38 -6.97 2.64 13.27
N ASP A 39 -6.49 1.61 13.97
CA ASP A 39 -6.32 1.63 15.43
C ASP A 39 -5.27 2.67 15.89
N LEU A 40 -4.41 3.10 14.98
CA LEU A 40 -3.43 4.15 15.20
C LEU A 40 -3.89 5.54 14.75
N ALA A 41 -5.03 5.64 14.05
CA ALA A 41 -5.49 6.91 13.52
C ALA A 41 -5.71 7.95 14.63
N GLY A 42 -5.28 9.18 14.39
CA GLY A 42 -5.31 10.27 15.39
C GLY A 42 -4.15 10.27 16.40
N LYS A 43 -3.30 9.24 16.41
CA LYS A 43 -2.06 9.20 17.23
C LYS A 43 -0.87 9.81 16.48
N THR A 44 0.23 10.03 17.20
CA THR A 44 1.52 10.47 16.66
C THR A 44 2.63 9.93 17.57
N PHE A 45 3.82 9.70 17.05
CA PHE A 45 4.96 9.24 17.86
C PHE A 45 5.73 10.40 18.52
N GLY A 46 5.39 11.66 18.21
CA GLY A 46 5.91 12.83 18.93
C GLY A 46 7.19 13.43 18.33
N SER A 47 7.95 12.68 17.54
CA SER A 47 9.07 13.19 16.75
C SER A 47 8.90 12.94 15.26
N VAL A 48 9.53 13.78 14.43
CA VAL A 48 9.56 13.53 12.98
C VAL A 48 10.26 12.22 12.67
N GLU A 49 11.36 11.93 13.37
CA GLU A 49 12.20 10.76 13.15
C GLU A 49 11.42 9.46 13.36
N GLU A 50 10.64 9.36 14.45
CA GLU A 50 9.80 8.20 14.73
C GLU A 50 8.63 8.10 13.74
N ASN A 51 7.95 9.20 13.43
CA ASN A 51 6.87 9.21 12.44
C ASN A 51 7.39 8.84 11.02
N GLN A 52 8.63 9.21 10.68
CA GLN A 52 9.27 8.80 9.44
C GLN A 52 9.65 7.32 9.45
N ALA A 53 10.16 6.80 10.58
CA ALA A 53 10.43 5.37 10.74
C ALA A 53 9.15 4.56 10.56
N PHE A 54 8.08 4.95 11.26
CA PHE A 54 6.76 4.34 11.11
C PHE A 54 6.27 4.35 9.66
N THR A 55 6.28 5.51 8.99
CA THR A 55 5.80 5.55 7.60
C THR A 55 6.66 4.72 6.65
N ARG A 56 7.98 4.58 6.87
CA ARG A 56 8.84 3.68 6.09
C ARG A 56 8.46 2.21 6.27
N GLU A 57 8.24 1.76 7.50
CA GLU A 57 7.79 0.39 7.81
C GLU A 57 6.45 0.08 7.12
N VAL A 58 5.49 1.00 7.23
CA VAL A 58 4.21 0.88 6.53
C VAL A 58 4.42 0.75 5.03
N GLN A 59 5.28 1.57 4.41
CA GLN A 59 5.55 1.45 2.98
C GLN A 59 6.20 0.12 2.61
N GLN A 60 7.06 -0.44 3.46
CA GLN A 60 7.66 -1.75 3.23
C GLN A 60 6.61 -2.87 3.22
N TRP A 61 5.65 -2.84 4.16
CA TRP A 61 4.52 -3.78 4.16
C TRP A 61 3.69 -3.63 2.89
N LEU A 62 3.33 -2.41 2.51
CA LEU A 62 2.51 -2.17 1.32
C LEU A 62 3.22 -2.61 0.04
N GLU A 63 4.51 -2.32 -0.10
CA GLU A 63 5.30 -2.73 -1.26
C GLU A 63 5.40 -4.26 -1.38
N SER A 64 5.64 -4.96 -0.26
CA SER A 64 5.72 -6.42 -0.20
C SER A 64 4.42 -7.11 -0.61
N HIS A 65 3.29 -6.43 -0.49
CA HIS A 65 1.97 -6.96 -0.84
C HIS A 65 1.34 -6.30 -2.09
N GLY A 66 2.10 -5.49 -2.84
CA GLY A 66 1.59 -4.85 -4.05
C GLY A 66 0.44 -3.87 -3.78
N LEU A 67 0.52 -3.12 -2.68
CA LEU A 67 -0.50 -2.17 -2.23
C LEU A 67 0.02 -0.71 -2.22
N ARG A 68 -0.92 0.22 -2.18
CA ARG A 68 -0.72 1.66 -1.96
C ARG A 68 -1.81 2.21 -1.05
N VAL A 69 -1.55 3.33 -0.39
CA VAL A 69 -2.63 4.09 0.25
C VAL A 69 -3.42 4.84 -0.83
N ARG A 70 -4.74 4.91 -0.70
CA ARG A 70 -5.61 5.76 -1.51
C ARG A 70 -5.57 7.16 -0.92
N CYS A 71 -5.16 8.15 -1.70
CA CYS A 71 -5.25 9.55 -1.29
C CYS A 71 -6.72 9.91 -1.01
N PRO A 72 -7.05 10.50 0.16
CA PRO A 72 -8.43 10.85 0.48
C PRO A 72 -8.96 12.01 -0.37
N GLU A 73 -8.09 12.91 -0.83
CA GLU A 73 -8.46 14.10 -1.60
C GLU A 73 -8.74 13.80 -3.07
N CYS A 74 -7.86 13.07 -3.75
CA CYS A 74 -7.97 12.81 -5.20
C CYS A 74 -8.24 11.35 -5.56
N GLY A 75 -8.19 10.42 -4.60
CA GLY A 75 -8.42 8.99 -4.85
C GLY A 75 -7.26 8.25 -5.53
N HIS A 76 -6.17 8.94 -5.92
CA HIS A 76 -5.03 8.30 -6.56
C HIS A 76 -4.21 7.42 -5.60
N PRO A 77 -3.53 6.37 -6.12
CA PRO A 77 -2.54 5.60 -5.36
C PRO A 77 -1.38 6.50 -4.92
N ALA A 78 -1.11 6.51 -3.62
CA ALA A 78 -0.11 7.34 -2.99
C ALA A 78 0.79 6.53 -2.05
N ILE A 79 1.89 7.17 -1.68
CA ILE A 79 2.83 6.75 -0.65
C ILE A 79 2.56 7.63 0.58
N LEU A 80 2.25 7.03 1.72
CA LEU A 80 2.15 7.78 2.98
C LEU A 80 3.57 8.10 3.46
N ARG A 81 3.83 9.37 3.75
CA ARG A 81 5.12 9.86 4.25
C ARG A 81 4.92 10.85 5.38
N THR A 82 5.99 11.08 6.14
CA THR A 82 6.08 12.19 7.09
C THR A 82 7.05 13.25 6.58
N SER A 83 6.57 14.48 6.43
CA SER A 83 7.33 15.66 6.01
C SER A 83 7.74 16.51 7.22
N LYS A 84 8.94 17.10 7.16
CA LYS A 84 9.46 18.07 8.15
C LYS A 84 8.85 19.48 8.02
N SER A 85 7.77 19.64 7.25
CA SER A 85 7.22 20.96 6.93
C SER A 85 6.55 21.63 8.14
N GLY A 86 6.87 22.91 8.35
CA GLY A 86 6.28 23.76 9.40
C GLY A 86 6.96 23.64 10.77
N ASN A 87 6.33 24.23 11.79
CA ASN A 87 6.79 24.20 13.19
C ASN A 87 6.27 22.96 13.97
N SER A 88 5.83 21.89 13.27
CA SER A 88 5.29 20.68 13.91
C SER A 88 6.42 19.80 14.45
N ALA A 89 6.45 19.58 15.76
CA ALA A 89 7.44 18.71 16.42
C ALA A 89 7.45 17.26 15.86
N GLY A 90 6.29 16.75 15.46
CA GLY A 90 6.13 15.42 14.85
C GLY A 90 6.17 15.40 13.32
N GLY A 91 6.27 16.56 12.66
CA GLY A 91 6.09 16.68 11.21
C GLY A 91 4.63 16.51 10.79
N LEU A 92 4.42 16.39 9.47
CA LEU A 92 3.10 16.26 8.85
C LEU A 92 3.00 14.99 8.02
N PHE A 93 1.93 14.23 8.20
CA PHE A 93 1.60 13.08 7.36
C PHE A 93 1.02 13.54 6.02
N VAL A 94 1.66 13.14 4.93
CA VAL A 94 1.30 13.51 3.56
C VAL A 94 1.17 12.29 2.66
N PHE A 95 0.25 12.39 1.71
CA PHE A 95 0.06 11.44 0.62
C PHE A 95 0.86 11.94 -0.59
N ASP A 96 1.98 11.28 -0.87
CA ASP A 96 2.88 11.56 -2.01
C ASP A 96 2.48 10.72 -3.22
N HIS A 97 2.04 11.36 -4.29
CA HIS A 97 1.62 10.70 -5.52
C HIS A 97 1.96 11.54 -6.75
N TYR A 98 1.98 10.89 -7.90
CA TYR A 98 2.22 11.53 -9.19
C TYR A 98 0.90 11.64 -9.95
N ILE A 99 0.52 12.86 -10.31
CA ILE A 99 -0.61 13.16 -11.20
C ILE A 99 -0.04 13.79 -12.45
N ASP A 100 -0.35 13.22 -13.62
CA ASP A 100 0.11 13.72 -14.93
C ASP A 100 1.63 13.98 -15.01
N GLY A 101 2.42 13.10 -14.38
CA GLY A 101 3.88 13.19 -14.36
C GLY A 101 4.44 14.20 -13.34
N ARG A 102 3.59 14.95 -12.64
CA ARG A 102 4.00 15.89 -11.59
C ARG A 102 3.83 15.24 -10.22
N ARG A 103 4.84 15.41 -9.37
CA ARG A 103 4.77 15.00 -7.96
C ARG A 103 3.90 15.99 -7.20
N THR A 104 2.93 15.47 -6.46
CA THR A 104 1.99 16.25 -5.67
C THR A 104 1.89 15.68 -4.26
N PHE A 105 1.51 16.53 -3.31
CA PHE A 105 1.35 16.16 -1.91
C PHE A 105 -0.02 16.63 -1.43
N HIS A 106 -0.80 15.69 -0.90
CA HIS A 106 -2.08 15.96 -0.25
C HIS A 106 -2.00 15.59 1.23
N GLY A 107 -2.91 16.09 2.06
CA GLY A 107 -2.94 15.92 3.50
C GLY A 107 -2.20 17.03 4.24
N GLY A 108 -1.38 16.66 5.23
CA GLY A 108 -0.68 17.61 6.09
C GLY A 108 -1.18 17.62 7.54
N GLY A 109 -1.81 16.54 8.00
CA GLY A 109 -2.18 16.39 9.42
C GLY A 109 -0.96 16.02 10.27
N SER A 110 -0.92 16.46 11.53
CA SER A 110 0.16 16.13 12.49
C SER A 110 0.00 14.76 13.16
N THR A 111 -1.10 14.05 12.85
CA THR A 111 -1.44 12.73 13.38
C THR A 111 -1.65 11.72 12.25
N ILE A 112 -1.50 10.43 12.59
CA ILE A 112 -1.66 9.31 11.67
C ILE A 112 -3.06 9.37 11.05
N PRO A 113 -3.18 9.44 9.71
CA PRO A 113 -4.48 9.55 9.06
C PRO A 113 -5.18 8.19 8.98
N LYS A 114 -6.51 8.20 8.94
CA LYS A 114 -7.28 7.02 8.53
C LYS A 114 -7.04 6.75 7.04
N VAL A 115 -6.52 5.57 6.69
CA VAL A 115 -6.14 5.23 5.31
C VAL A 115 -7.08 4.21 4.68
N ARG A 116 -7.14 4.17 3.35
CA ARG A 116 -7.63 2.98 2.62
C ARG A 116 -6.52 2.44 1.75
N LEU A 117 -6.41 1.14 1.61
CA LEU A 117 -5.43 0.44 0.81
C LEU A 117 -6.06 -0.02 -0.50
N ILE A 118 -5.34 0.25 -1.59
CA ILE A 118 -5.71 -0.14 -2.94
C ILE A 118 -4.55 -0.89 -3.59
N ALA A 119 -4.86 -1.63 -4.67
CA ALA A 119 -3.83 -2.28 -5.46
C ALA A 119 -2.82 -1.25 -5.99
N LYS A 120 -1.54 -1.59 -5.92
CA LYS A 120 -0.48 -0.81 -6.53
C LYS A 120 -0.68 -0.84 -8.05
N PRO A 121 -0.72 0.33 -8.73
CA PRO A 121 -0.84 0.36 -10.17
C PRO A 121 0.37 -0.32 -10.83
N PRO A 122 0.19 -0.94 -12.00
CA PRO A 122 1.30 -1.50 -12.77
C PRO A 122 2.38 -0.44 -12.99
N ARG A 123 3.65 -0.85 -12.93
CA ARG A 123 4.73 0.07 -13.30
C ARG A 123 4.51 0.52 -14.74
N ARG A 124 4.54 1.83 -14.99
CA ARG A 124 4.52 2.36 -16.35
C ARG A 124 5.71 1.72 -17.08
N PRO A 125 5.52 0.99 -18.18
CA PRO A 125 6.63 0.51 -18.97
C PRO A 125 7.47 1.73 -19.35
N ARG A 126 8.79 1.62 -19.22
CA ARG A 126 9.71 2.68 -19.64
C ARG A 126 9.51 2.83 -21.14
N ALA A 127 8.70 3.80 -21.57
CA ALA A 127 8.71 4.22 -22.96
C ALA A 127 10.17 4.52 -23.29
N ALA A 128 10.71 3.82 -24.29
CA ALA A 128 12.04 4.11 -24.78
C ALA A 128 12.09 5.61 -25.03
N ALA A 129 12.96 6.31 -24.31
CA ALA A 129 13.31 7.67 -24.63
C ALA A 129 13.67 7.66 -26.13
N SER A 130 12.81 8.28 -26.92
CA SER A 130 13.02 8.52 -28.35
C SER A 130 13.68 9.88 -28.47
#